data_AF-A0A8R7V9G7-F1
#
_entry.id   AF-A0A8R7V9G7-F1
#
_cell.length_a   1.000
_cell.length_b   1.000
_cell.length_c   1.000
_cell.angle_alpha   90.00
_cell.angle_beta   90.00
_cell.angle_gamma   90.00
#
_symmetry.space_group_name_H-M   'P 1'
#
loop_
_entity.id
_entity.type
_entity.pdbx_description
1 polymer ?
#
loop_
_entity_poly.entity_id
_entity_poly.type
_entity_poly.pdbx_seq_one_letter_code
_entity_poly.pdbx_strand_id
1 'polypeptide(L)'
;ATWSTNTSGTGADRAQLLNTGNLVVSDAAGRTLWQSFDWPTDTLLPGQLITRRARLVSAKARGSTSSGYYSFYFDNFNILNLVYDGPEIN
;
A
#
# COMPACT_ATOMS: atom_id res chain seq x y z
N ALA A 1 2.35 17.71 -6.02
CA ALA A 1 2.32 17.52 -4.56
C ALA A 1 3.50 16.63 -4.17
N THR A 2 4.05 16.82 -2.97
CA THR A 2 5.18 16.02 -2.45
C THR A 2 4.66 15.19 -1.28
N TRP A 3 4.97 13.89 -1.26
CA TRP A 3 4.56 12.94 -0.21
C TRP A 3 5.70 12.67 0.79
N SER A 4 5.38 12.25 2.01
CA SER A 4 6.34 11.76 3.00
C SER A 4 5.76 10.63 3.86
N THR A 5 6.62 9.80 4.46
CA THR A 5 6.26 8.72 5.39
C THR A 5 5.75 9.20 6.75
N ASN A 6 5.82 10.50 7.04
CA ASN A 6 5.56 11.10 8.35
C ASN A 6 6.42 10.52 9.50
N THR A 7 7.65 10.08 9.22
CA THR A 7 8.61 9.60 10.23
C THR A 7 9.58 10.68 10.72
N SER A 8 9.26 11.96 10.49
CA SER A 8 10.07 13.09 10.98
C SER A 8 10.05 13.14 12.51
N GLY A 9 11.23 13.27 13.13
CA GLY A 9 11.35 13.33 14.60
C GLY A 9 11.23 11.97 15.32
N THR A 10 11.03 10.86 14.60
CA THR A 10 10.95 9.51 15.21
C THR A 10 12.32 8.83 15.36
N GLY A 11 13.41 9.51 15.00
CA GLY A 11 14.75 8.92 14.94
C GLY A 11 14.97 8.02 13.72
N ALA A 12 14.28 8.29 12.61
CA ALA A 12 14.51 7.59 11.35
C ALA A 12 15.96 7.75 10.88
N ASP A 13 16.60 6.64 10.53
CA ASP A 13 18.03 6.55 10.24
C ASP A 13 18.29 6.07 8.81
N ARG A 14 17.53 5.08 8.34
CA ARG A 14 17.75 4.46 7.02
C ARG A 14 16.46 4.00 6.36
N ALA A 15 16.48 4.00 5.03
CA ALA A 15 15.49 3.37 4.17
C ALA A 15 16.12 2.21 3.40
N GLN A 16 15.49 1.04 3.40
CA GLN A 16 16.01 -0.17 2.78
C GLN A 16 14.93 -0.90 2.01
N LEU A 17 15.23 -1.28 0.76
CA LEU A 17 14.42 -2.22 0.00
C LEU A 17 14.88 -3.65 0.34
N LEU A 18 13.99 -4.43 0.93
CA LEU A 18 14.25 -5.83 1.25
C LEU A 18 14.10 -6.71 0.01
N ASN A 19 14.69 -7.90 0.04
CA ASN A 19 14.57 -8.90 -1.04
C ASN A 19 13.11 -9.37 -1.27
N THR A 20 12.21 -9.10 -0.34
CA THR A 20 10.77 -9.35 -0.48
C THR A 20 10.05 -8.28 -1.31
N GLY A 21 10.72 -7.17 -1.65
CA GLY A 21 10.12 -5.98 -2.25
C GLY A 21 9.54 -4.99 -1.24
N ASN A 22 9.63 -5.27 0.07
CA ASN A 22 9.18 -4.34 1.10
C ASN A 22 10.21 -3.21 1.28
N LEU A 23 9.79 -1.96 1.08
CA LEU A 23 10.60 -0.79 1.39
C LEU A 23 10.33 -0.38 2.84
N VAL A 24 11.36 -0.42 3.68
CA VAL A 24 11.26 -0.19 5.12
C VAL A 24 12.07 1.04 5.50
N VAL A 25 11.48 1.93 6.31
CA VAL A 25 12.19 2.97 7.05
C VAL A 25 12.37 2.50 8.48
N SER A 26 13.60 2.56 8.99
CA SER A 26 13.95 2.09 10.34
C SER A 26 14.82 3.08 11.10
N ASP A 27 14.81 2.96 12.42
CA ASP A 27 15.74 3.69 13.29
C ASP A 27 17.13 3.01 13.35
N ALA A 28 18.08 3.64 14.04
CA ALA A 28 19.43 3.12 14.18
C ALA A 28 19.47 1.72 14.82
N ALA A 29 18.52 1.40 15.72
CA ALA A 29 18.38 0.11 16.37
C ALA A 29 17.70 -0.96 15.48
N GLY A 30 17.27 -0.60 14.27
CA GLY A 30 16.63 -1.51 13.33
C GLY A 30 15.12 -1.70 13.57
N ARG A 31 14.49 -0.90 14.44
CA ARG A 31 13.03 -0.94 14.60
C ARG A 31 12.38 -0.34 13.37
N THR A 32 11.37 -1.03 12.84
CA THR A 32 10.58 -0.55 11.70
C THR A 32 9.70 0.62 12.15
N LEU A 33 9.85 1.76 11.48
CA LEU A 33 9.07 2.97 11.71
C LEU A 33 7.97 3.12 10.66
N TRP A 34 8.23 2.65 9.43
CA TRP A 34 7.30 2.64 8.32
C TRP A 34 7.69 1.52 7.35
N GLN A 35 6.71 0.93 6.65
CA GLN A 35 6.96 -0.05 5.60
C GLN A 35 5.93 0.05 4.47
N SER A 36 6.36 -0.17 3.22
CA SER A 36 5.48 -0.08 2.05
C SER A 36 4.40 -1.15 2.01
N PHE A 37 4.66 -2.31 2.63
CA PHE A 37 3.68 -3.40 2.70
C PHE A 37 2.39 -3.03 3.44
N ASP A 38 2.44 -2.03 4.33
CA ASP A 38 1.25 -1.50 5.01
C ASP A 38 0.43 -0.53 4.13
N TRP A 39 0.98 -0.13 2.98
CA TRP A 39 0.39 0.85 2.05
C TRP A 39 0.38 0.31 0.61
N PRO A 40 -0.39 -0.77 0.32
CA PRO A 40 -0.46 -1.35 -1.02
C PRO A 40 -1.04 -0.38 -2.06
N THR A 41 -0.66 -0.56 -3.32
CA THR A 41 -1.24 0.13 -4.49
C THR A 41 -2.23 -0.79 -5.19
N ASP A 42 -1.88 -1.37 -6.33
CA ASP A 42 -2.72 -2.24 -7.17
C ASP A 42 -2.25 -3.70 -7.14
N THR A 43 -1.14 -3.98 -6.45
CA THR A 43 -0.45 -5.27 -6.48
C THR A 43 -0.19 -5.78 -5.07
N LEU A 44 -0.46 -7.06 -4.84
CA LEU A 44 -0.05 -7.78 -3.63
C LEU A 44 1.20 -8.61 -3.92
N LEU A 45 2.26 -8.42 -3.13
CA LEU A 45 3.49 -9.18 -3.28
C LEU A 45 3.51 -10.43 -2.38
N PRO A 46 4.31 -11.47 -2.72
CA PRO A 46 4.51 -12.61 -1.84
C PRO A 46 4.97 -12.19 -0.44
N GLY A 47 4.32 -12.73 0.60
CA GLY A 47 4.61 -12.39 2.00
C GLY A 47 3.99 -11.08 2.49
N GLN A 48 3.36 -10.28 1.61
CA GLN A 48 2.56 -9.13 2.03
C GLN A 48 1.22 -9.59 2.61
N LEU A 49 0.90 -9.11 3.81
CA LEU A 49 -0.36 -9.46 4.48
C LEU A 49 -1.49 -8.58 3.96
N ILE A 50 -2.62 -9.19 3.58
CA ILE A 50 -3.87 -8.45 3.39
C ILE A 50 -4.53 -8.31 4.76
N THR A 51 -4.41 -7.13 5.35
CA THR A 51 -5.10 -6.77 6.59
C THR A 51 -6.42 -6.06 6.28
N ARG A 52 -7.27 -5.83 7.29
CA ARG A 52 -8.47 -4.99 7.15
C ARG A 52 -8.19 -3.54 6.75
N ARG A 53 -6.96 -3.07 6.90
CA ARG A 53 -6.53 -1.73 6.46
C ARG A 53 -6.01 -1.73 5.03
N ALA A 54 -5.68 -2.91 4.48
CA ALA A 54 -5.20 -3.03 3.12
C ALA A 54 -6.37 -2.86 2.14
N ARG A 55 -6.20 -1.93 1.19
CA ARG A 55 -7.09 -1.76 0.05
C ARG A 55 -6.25 -1.59 -1.19
N LEU A 56 -6.39 -2.53 -2.11
CA LEU A 56 -5.77 -2.42 -3.41
C LEU A 56 -6.68 -1.61 -4.32
N VAL A 57 -6.13 -0.68 -5.08
CA VAL A 57 -6.84 0.14 -6.04
C VAL A 57 -6.13 0.02 -7.38
N SER A 58 -6.84 -0.43 -8.42
CA SER A 58 -6.28 -0.61 -9.77
C SER A 58 -5.66 0.68 -10.30
N ALA A 59 -4.67 0.58 -11.19
CA ALA A 59 -4.27 1.71 -12.02
C ALA A 59 -5.37 2.07 -13.05
N LYS A 60 -5.48 3.34 -13.41
CA LYS A 60 -6.46 3.83 -14.40
C LYS A 60 -6.22 3.27 -15.81
N ALA A 61 -4.95 3.04 -16.15
CA ALA A 61 -4.51 2.44 -17.40
C ALA A 61 -3.12 1.84 -17.20
N ARG A 62 -2.67 0.99 -18.13
CA ARG A 62 -1.31 0.44 -18.09
C ARG A 62 -0.28 1.57 -18.07
N GLY A 63 0.64 1.52 -17.11
CA GLY A 63 1.69 2.54 -16.91
C GLY A 63 1.22 3.84 -16.26
N SER A 64 -0.07 3.96 -15.91
CA SER A 64 -0.57 5.12 -15.16
C SER A 64 -0.30 4.95 -13.67
N THR A 65 0.14 6.04 -13.02
CA THR A 65 0.23 6.12 -11.55
C THR A 65 -1.07 6.62 -10.91
N SER A 66 -2.09 6.94 -11.72
CA SER A 66 -3.40 7.39 -11.23
C SER A 66 -4.27 6.19 -10.88
N SER A 67 -5.02 6.32 -9.78
CA SER A 67 -6.02 5.34 -9.37
C SER A 67 -7.15 5.21 -10.41
N GLY A 68 -7.53 3.98 -10.67
CA GLY A 68 -8.70 3.56 -11.44
C GLY A 68 -9.90 3.28 -10.55
N TYR A 69 -10.83 2.50 -11.07
CA TYR A 69 -12.16 2.31 -10.47
C TYR A 69 -12.35 0.97 -9.75
N TYR A 70 -11.40 0.03 -9.87
CA TYR A 70 -11.50 -1.26 -9.19
C TYR A 70 -10.79 -1.22 -7.85
N SER A 71 -11.46 -1.72 -6.81
CA SER A 71 -10.92 -1.86 -5.46
C SER A 71 -11.03 -3.29 -4.95
N PHE A 72 -10.00 -3.77 -4.26
CA PHE A 72 -9.96 -5.11 -3.64
C PHE A 72 -9.56 -5.00 -2.16
N TYR A 73 -10.45 -5.38 -1.25
CA TYR A 73 -10.27 -5.17 0.20
C TYR A 73 -11.21 -6.01 1.07
N PHE A 74 -10.89 -6.15 2.36
CA PHE A 74 -11.82 -6.68 3.36
C PHE A 74 -12.72 -5.59 3.93
N ASP A 75 -14.02 -5.82 4.00
CA ASP A 75 -14.94 -4.92 4.67
C ASP A 75 -14.98 -5.11 6.22
N ASN A 76 -15.86 -4.37 6.89
CA ASN A 76 -16.04 -4.42 8.34
C ASN A 76 -16.53 -5.80 8.83
N PHE A 77 -17.11 -6.62 7.96
CA PHE A 77 -17.60 -7.97 8.27
C PHE A 77 -16.59 -9.08 7.91
N ASN A 78 -15.36 -8.73 7.51
CA ASN A 78 -14.34 -9.65 6.98
C ASN A 78 -14.70 -10.30 5.64
N ILE A 79 -15.61 -9.72 4.86
CA ILE A 79 -15.87 -10.22 3.52
C ILE A 79 -14.85 -9.60 2.58
N LEU A 80 -14.22 -10.45 1.75
CA LEU A 80 -13.30 -10.02 0.71
C LEU A 80 -14.10 -9.55 -0.51
N ASN A 81 -13.95 -8.27 -0.86
CA ASN A 81 -14.71 -7.63 -1.91
C ASN A 81 -13.81 -7.26 -3.09
N LEU A 82 -14.34 -7.43 -4.31
CA LEU A 82 -13.86 -6.82 -5.54
C LEU A 82 -14.96 -5.91 -6.06
N VAL A 83 -14.73 -4.59 -6.02
CA VAL A 83 -15.75 -3.57 -6.29
C VAL A 83 -15.31 -2.70 -7.46
N TYR A 84 -16.24 -2.41 -8.38
CA TYR A 84 -16.10 -1.37 -9.38
C TYR A 84 -16.88 -0.13 -8.93
N ASP A 85 -16.18 0.99 -8.80
CA ASP A 85 -16.72 2.30 -8.38
C ASP A 85 -16.41 3.35 -9.45
N GLY A 86 -16.79 3.05 -10.69
CA GLY A 86 -16.57 3.89 -11.86
C GLY A 86 -17.86 4.32 -12.53
N PRO A 87 -17.78 5.08 -13.64
CA PRO A 87 -18.95 5.48 -14.41
C PRO A 87 -19.78 4.27 -14.83
N GLU A 88 -21.10 4.46 -14.92
CA GLU A 88 -21.99 3.44 -15.47
C GLU A 88 -21.51 3.03 -16.86
N ILE A 89 -21.36 1.72 -17.04
CA ILE A 89 -21.03 1.13 -18.33
C ILE A 89 -22.37 0.79 -18.97
N ASN A 90 -22.86 1.65 -19.86
CA ASN A 90 -24.04 1.39 -20.69
C ASN A 90 -23.77 0.30 -21.73
#